data_AF-A0A3D0NFY1-F1
#
_entry.id   AF-A0A3D0NFY1-F1
#
_cell.length_a   1.000
_cell.length_b   1.000
_cell.length_c   1.000
_cell.angle_alpha   90.00
_cell.angle_beta   90.00
_cell.angle_gamma   90.00
#
_symmetry.space_group_name_H-M   'P 1'
#
loop_
_entity.id
_entity.type
_entity.pdbx_description
1 polymer ?
#
loop_
_entity_poly.entity_id
_entity_poly.type
_entity_poly.pdbx_seq_one_letter_code
_entity_poly.pdbx_strand_id
1 'polypeptide(L)'
;MAENSTHDELAAQRTALAASNWNLALPGINHATADTTNFHLLGTQTEAQLKEFGTQAEEIAKKVSLTLKLPAEKPLLKGKITLFFFNARYDYGEFGKMIEERSIPRIWKGHFNYDIVDAYGTVLIPRSEDYTLNGLVAEHIAGIYARSLGDVPSWFSNGLSRTIAAKVVKDDARINAWKESIQTAASRVEKSSDIVTGKLGGEDGALLSYSYVQFLMSNNARWNSLVSAVGNGASFKDAFTKAYGDSPEKISEIWWRTGS
;
A
#
# COMPACT_ATOMS: atom_id res chain seq x y z
N MET A 1 19.53 13.57 0.66
CA MET A 1 18.71 14.70 1.17
C MET A 1 17.62 14.16 2.10
N ALA A 2 16.67 13.36 1.61
CA ALA A 2 15.58 12.79 2.43
C ALA A 2 16.03 11.87 3.60
N GLU A 3 17.12 11.11 3.44
CA GLU A 3 17.69 10.29 4.53
C GLU A 3 18.06 11.12 5.77
N ASN A 4 18.60 12.32 5.55
CA ASN A 4 19.12 13.19 6.61
C ASN A 4 18.10 14.22 7.12
N SER A 5 16.97 14.41 6.43
CA SER A 5 15.90 15.32 6.87
C SER A 5 15.31 14.87 8.22
N THR A 6 14.78 15.79 9.01
CA THR A 6 13.89 15.46 10.14
C THR A 6 12.51 15.01 9.66
N HIS A 7 11.63 14.57 10.57
CA HIS A 7 10.25 14.24 10.23
C HIS A 7 9.52 15.45 9.60
N ASP A 8 9.62 16.62 10.23
CA ASP A 8 8.91 17.83 9.80
C ASP A 8 9.45 18.38 8.48
N GLU A 9 10.77 18.36 8.28
CA GLU A 9 11.38 18.77 7.01
C GLU A 9 10.94 17.89 5.84
N LEU A 10 10.92 16.56 6.05
CA LEU A 10 10.45 15.64 5.00
C LEU A 10 8.95 15.77 4.76
N ALA A 11 8.15 16.04 5.80
CA ALA A 11 6.73 16.33 5.66
C ALA A 11 6.50 17.59 4.80
N ALA A 12 7.22 18.69 5.07
CA ALA A 12 7.12 19.92 4.29
C ALA A 12 7.53 19.72 2.82
N GLN A 13 8.60 18.94 2.57
CA GLN A 13 9.04 18.59 1.21
C GLN A 13 7.97 17.80 0.45
N ARG A 14 7.35 16.81 1.10
CA ARG A 14 6.27 16.00 0.49
C ARG A 14 5.00 16.80 0.25
N THR A 15 4.64 17.71 1.16
CA THR A 15 3.50 18.63 0.94
C THR A 15 3.74 19.52 -0.28
N ALA A 16 4.94 20.08 -0.44
CA ALA A 16 5.27 20.88 -1.61
C ALA A 16 5.24 20.06 -2.91
N LEU A 17 5.79 18.83 -2.87
CA LEU A 17 5.75 17.90 -3.99
C LEU A 17 4.32 17.51 -4.35
N ALA A 18 3.46 17.27 -3.37
CA ALA A 18 2.06 16.93 -3.58
C ALA A 18 1.30 18.01 -4.34
N ALA A 19 1.49 19.28 -3.95
CA ALA A 19 0.91 20.42 -4.65
C ALA A 19 1.44 20.54 -6.10
N SER A 20 2.74 20.30 -6.30
CA SER A 20 3.34 20.28 -7.64
C SER A 20 2.74 19.18 -8.51
N ASN A 21 2.64 17.96 -7.98
CA ASN A 21 2.05 16.81 -8.68
C ASN A 21 0.58 17.06 -9.02
N TRP A 22 -0.20 17.65 -8.10
CA TRP A 22 -1.58 18.02 -8.40
C TRP A 22 -1.68 19.01 -9.56
N ASN A 23 -0.90 20.09 -9.54
CA ASN A 23 -0.94 21.11 -10.59
C ASN A 23 -0.47 20.58 -11.96
N LEU A 24 0.44 19.62 -11.97
CA LEU A 24 0.87 18.95 -13.20
C LEU A 24 -0.20 18.00 -13.74
N ALA A 25 -0.84 17.22 -12.87
CA ALA A 25 -1.85 16.25 -13.25
C ALA A 25 -3.19 16.89 -13.64
N LEU A 26 -3.60 17.94 -12.93
CA LEU A 26 -4.93 18.53 -12.98
C LEU A 26 -4.83 20.06 -13.12
N PRO A 27 -4.23 20.56 -14.22
CA PRO A 27 -3.99 22.00 -14.40
C PRO A 27 -5.31 22.79 -14.41
N GLY A 28 -5.37 23.84 -13.60
CA GLY A 28 -6.53 24.71 -13.48
C GLY A 28 -7.68 24.14 -12.63
N ILE A 29 -7.53 22.94 -12.06
CA ILE A 29 -8.51 22.37 -11.12
C ILE A 29 -8.13 22.77 -9.69
N ASN A 30 -8.97 23.59 -9.08
CA ASN A 30 -8.81 24.00 -7.69
C ASN A 30 -8.86 22.79 -6.75
N HIS A 31 -8.00 22.81 -5.73
CA HIS A 31 -7.97 21.84 -4.65
C HIS A 31 -8.01 22.57 -3.30
N ALA A 32 -8.49 21.86 -2.29
CA ALA A 32 -8.24 22.19 -0.91
C ALA A 32 -7.19 21.24 -0.33
N THR A 33 -6.68 21.60 0.84
CA THR A 33 -5.80 20.74 1.63
C THR A 33 -6.31 20.65 3.06
N ALA A 34 -5.92 19.59 3.75
CA ALA A 34 -6.02 19.49 5.20
C ALA A 34 -4.85 18.68 5.74
N ASP A 35 -4.53 18.88 7.01
CA ASP A 35 -3.45 18.18 7.67
C ASP A 35 -3.93 17.47 8.94
N THR A 36 -3.37 16.29 9.16
CA THR A 36 -3.50 15.50 10.40
C THR A 36 -2.11 15.13 10.91
N THR A 37 -2.02 14.21 11.86
CA THR A 37 -0.73 13.81 12.44
C THR A 37 0.11 13.06 11.42
N ASN A 38 -0.46 12.05 10.77
CA ASN A 38 0.24 11.17 9.83
C ASN A 38 0.00 11.54 8.36
N PHE A 39 -1.00 12.37 8.05
CA PHE A 39 -1.42 12.63 6.68
C PHE A 39 -1.46 14.09 6.29
N HIS A 40 -1.01 14.37 5.06
CA HIS A 40 -1.37 15.54 4.29
C HIS A 40 -2.45 15.13 3.29
N LEU A 41 -3.57 15.84 3.24
CA LEU A 41 -4.72 15.50 2.41
C LEU A 41 -4.89 16.56 1.33
N LEU A 42 -5.13 16.12 0.10
CA LEU A 42 -5.26 17.01 -1.05
C LEU A 42 -6.33 16.49 -2.01
N GLY A 43 -7.27 17.34 -2.41
CA GLY A 43 -8.32 16.96 -3.36
C GLY A 43 -9.28 18.09 -3.73
N THR A 44 -10.26 17.80 -4.58
CA THR A 44 -11.31 18.75 -5.00
C THR A 44 -12.41 18.97 -3.97
N GLN A 45 -12.31 18.32 -2.81
CA GLN A 45 -13.25 18.47 -1.70
C GLN A 45 -13.01 19.79 -0.96
N THR A 46 -13.95 20.16 -0.09
CA THR A 46 -13.73 21.26 0.86
C THR A 46 -12.73 20.86 1.95
N GLU A 47 -12.05 21.83 2.56
CA GLU A 47 -11.15 21.58 3.70
C GLU A 47 -11.86 20.83 4.85
N ALA A 48 -13.14 21.11 5.10
CA ALA A 48 -13.92 20.42 6.13
C ALA A 48 -14.09 18.93 5.83
N GLN A 49 -14.41 18.57 4.59
CA GLN A 49 -14.50 17.18 4.15
C GLN A 49 -13.14 16.48 4.21
N LEU A 50 -12.07 17.17 3.81
CA LEU A 50 -10.71 16.61 3.92
C LEU A 50 -10.32 16.37 5.38
N LYS A 51 -10.65 17.26 6.32
CA LYS A 51 -10.43 17.02 7.76
C LYS A 51 -11.20 15.80 8.28
N GLU A 52 -12.41 15.58 7.80
CA GLU A 52 -13.20 14.40 8.13
C GLU A 52 -12.53 13.12 7.62
N PHE A 53 -12.12 13.10 6.35
CA PHE A 53 -11.38 11.97 5.76
C PHE A 53 -10.06 11.72 6.48
N GLY A 54 -9.35 12.78 6.88
CA GLY A 54 -8.12 12.68 7.65
C GLY A 54 -8.35 12.03 9.01
N THR A 55 -9.42 12.44 9.71
CA THR A 55 -9.80 11.82 10.99
C THR A 55 -10.09 10.33 10.83
N GLN A 56 -10.82 9.95 9.77
CA GLN A 56 -11.07 8.53 9.46
C GLN A 56 -9.76 7.78 9.15
N ALA A 57 -8.86 8.39 8.38
CA ALA A 57 -7.57 7.81 8.04
C ALA A 57 -6.68 7.58 9.28
N GLU A 58 -6.70 8.48 10.26
CA GLU A 58 -5.98 8.31 11.53
C GLU A 58 -6.49 7.12 12.35
N GLU A 59 -7.80 6.87 12.36
CA GLU A 59 -8.35 5.68 13.02
C GLU A 59 -7.92 4.38 12.33
N ILE A 60 -7.81 4.38 11.00
CA ILE A 60 -7.25 3.26 10.26
C ILE A 60 -5.76 3.11 10.50
N ALA A 61 -5.00 4.20 10.55
CA ALA A 61 -3.58 4.21 10.87
C ALA A 61 -3.29 3.55 12.22
N LYS A 62 -4.09 3.84 13.25
CA LYS A 62 -4.00 3.17 14.56
C LYS A 62 -4.18 1.67 14.44
N LYS A 63 -5.24 1.22 13.76
CA LYS A 63 -5.53 -0.23 13.58
C LYS A 63 -4.44 -0.95 12.79
N VAL A 64 -3.93 -0.32 11.72
CA VAL A 64 -2.81 -0.83 10.92
C VAL A 64 -1.55 -0.95 11.78
N SER A 65 -1.22 0.10 12.54
CA SER A 65 -0.05 0.12 13.44
C SER A 65 -0.12 -0.97 14.49
N LEU A 66 -1.28 -1.18 15.11
CA LEU A 66 -1.51 -2.27 16.08
C LEU A 66 -1.34 -3.65 15.42
N THR A 67 -1.89 -3.83 14.21
CA THR A 67 -1.80 -5.10 13.48
C THR A 67 -0.36 -5.43 13.08
N LEU A 68 0.41 -4.42 12.70
CA LEU A 68 1.83 -4.52 12.35
C LEU A 68 2.77 -4.49 13.57
N LYS A 69 2.24 -4.25 14.77
CA LYS A 69 2.98 -4.12 16.03
C LYS A 69 4.06 -3.03 15.96
N LEU A 70 3.73 -1.90 15.34
CA LEU A 70 4.64 -0.76 15.24
C LEU A 70 4.83 -0.09 16.61
N PRO A 71 6.03 0.44 16.90
CA PRO A 71 6.27 1.19 18.14
C PRO A 71 5.39 2.46 18.19
N ALA A 72 4.64 2.64 19.27
CA ALA A 72 3.73 3.77 19.43
C ALA A 72 4.45 5.14 19.45
N GLU A 73 5.71 5.16 19.89
CA GLU A 73 6.50 6.40 20.03
C GLU A 73 7.21 6.83 18.74
N LYS A 74 7.04 6.07 17.66
CA LYS A 74 7.59 6.43 16.34
C LYS A 74 6.44 6.85 15.43
N PRO A 75 6.65 7.85 14.57
CA PRO A 75 5.66 8.18 13.55
C PRO A 75 5.48 6.95 12.64
N LEU A 76 4.25 6.77 12.13
CA LEU A 76 3.90 5.67 11.24
C LEU A 76 4.87 5.57 10.04
N LEU A 77 5.25 6.73 9.54
CA LEU A 77 6.28 6.92 8.53
C LEU A 77 7.06 8.19 8.87
N LYS A 78 8.35 8.23 8.53
CA LYS A 78 9.10 9.50 8.56
C LYS A 78 8.56 10.42 7.46
N GLY A 79 8.19 11.65 7.84
CA GLY A 79 7.35 12.52 7.01
C GLY A 79 5.89 12.05 6.95
N LYS A 80 4.99 12.93 6.53
CA LYS A 80 3.58 12.58 6.31
C LYS A 80 3.41 11.73 5.04
N ILE A 81 2.32 10.97 5.01
CA ILE A 81 1.80 10.35 3.78
C ILE A 81 0.83 11.33 3.13
N THR A 82 0.98 11.57 1.83
CA THR A 82 -0.02 12.34 1.08
C THR A 82 -1.18 11.44 0.66
N LEU A 83 -2.41 11.84 0.94
CA LEU A 83 -3.61 11.19 0.39
C LEU A 83 -4.25 12.12 -0.64
N PHE A 84 -4.19 11.72 -1.91
CA PHE A 84 -4.85 12.41 -3.02
C PHE A 84 -6.27 11.89 -3.21
N PHE A 85 -7.26 12.78 -3.18
CA PHE A 85 -8.68 12.43 -3.30
C PHE A 85 -9.25 12.87 -4.64
N PHE A 86 -9.82 11.92 -5.37
CA PHE A 86 -10.42 12.13 -6.68
C PHE A 86 -11.92 11.84 -6.63
N ASN A 87 -12.72 12.80 -7.09
CA ASN A 87 -14.16 12.59 -7.27
C ASN A 87 -14.43 11.71 -8.48
N ALA A 88 -13.71 11.92 -9.59
CA ALA A 88 -13.97 11.28 -10.87
C ALA A 88 -12.88 10.27 -11.25
N ARG A 89 -13.30 9.19 -11.93
CA ARG A 89 -12.38 8.18 -12.47
C ARG A 89 -11.44 8.77 -13.51
N TYR A 90 -11.90 9.80 -14.23
CA TYR A 90 -11.10 10.50 -15.23
C TYR A 90 -9.89 11.17 -14.58
N ASP A 91 -10.09 12.06 -13.61
CA ASP A 91 -9.03 12.78 -12.90
C ASP A 91 -8.01 11.82 -12.24
N TYR A 92 -8.50 10.74 -11.64
CA TYR A 92 -7.63 9.68 -11.10
C TYR A 92 -6.79 9.01 -12.18
N GLY A 93 -7.35 8.78 -13.37
CA GLY A 93 -6.63 8.23 -14.52
C GLY A 93 -5.59 9.20 -15.08
N GLU A 94 -5.93 10.49 -15.18
CA GLU A 94 -5.00 11.54 -15.61
C GLU A 94 -3.82 11.69 -14.64
N PHE A 95 -4.06 11.59 -13.32
CA PHE A 95 -2.96 11.57 -12.35
C PHE A 95 -1.95 10.46 -12.65
N GLY A 96 -2.40 9.22 -12.86
CA GLY A 96 -1.49 8.12 -13.20
C GLY A 96 -0.75 8.32 -14.53
N LYS A 97 -1.40 8.96 -15.50
CA LYS A 97 -0.77 9.26 -16.79
C LYS A 97 0.29 10.36 -16.68
N MET A 98 0.01 11.41 -15.92
CA MET A 98 0.84 12.61 -15.84
C MET A 98 1.97 12.49 -14.82
N ILE A 99 1.74 11.76 -13.71
CA ILE A 99 2.70 11.65 -12.60
C ILE A 99 3.45 10.33 -12.64
N GLU A 100 2.79 9.25 -13.07
CA GLU A 100 3.37 7.90 -13.04
C GLU A 100 3.65 7.34 -14.44
N GLU A 101 3.40 8.14 -15.47
CA GLU A 101 3.63 7.81 -16.88
C GLU A 101 3.02 6.46 -17.29
N ARG A 102 1.89 6.09 -16.66
CA ARG A 102 1.24 4.80 -16.90
C ARG A 102 -0.28 4.90 -16.91
N SER A 103 -0.89 3.97 -17.66
CA SER A 103 -2.33 3.80 -17.60
C SER A 103 -2.74 3.06 -16.32
N ILE A 104 -3.69 3.62 -15.58
CA ILE A 104 -4.25 2.98 -14.39
C ILE A 104 -5.35 1.99 -14.80
N PRO A 105 -5.29 0.71 -14.38
CA PRO A 105 -6.34 -0.27 -14.66
C PRO A 105 -7.73 0.20 -14.21
N ARG A 106 -8.76 0.01 -15.04
CA ARG A 106 -10.14 0.50 -14.79
C ARG A 106 -10.75 -0.01 -13.49
N ILE A 107 -10.36 -1.21 -13.07
CA ILE A 107 -10.85 -1.85 -11.86
C ILE A 107 -10.28 -1.23 -10.58
N TRP A 108 -9.12 -0.55 -10.65
CA TRP A 108 -8.48 0.02 -9.45
C TRP A 108 -9.31 1.17 -8.88
N LYS A 109 -9.45 1.20 -7.56
CA LYS A 109 -10.15 2.27 -6.83
C LYS A 109 -9.19 3.21 -6.10
N GLY A 110 -7.91 2.90 -6.19
CA GLY A 110 -6.82 3.63 -5.59
C GLY A 110 -5.57 2.78 -5.71
N HIS A 111 -4.43 3.35 -5.37
CA HIS A 111 -3.17 2.67 -5.25
C HIS A 111 -2.22 3.53 -4.43
N PHE A 112 -1.05 3.00 -4.10
CA PHE A 112 -0.04 3.70 -3.33
C PHE A 112 1.28 3.72 -4.08
N ASN A 113 2.10 4.70 -3.73
CA ASN A 113 3.50 4.73 -4.11
C ASN A 113 4.36 5.14 -2.91
N TYR A 114 5.60 4.69 -2.93
CA TYR A 114 6.61 5.08 -1.97
C TYR A 114 7.98 5.02 -2.61
N ASP A 115 8.73 6.08 -2.43
CA ASP A 115 10.18 6.11 -2.46
C ASP A 115 10.69 6.98 -1.28
N ILE A 116 11.98 7.27 -1.26
CA ILE A 116 12.57 8.01 -0.15
C ILE A 116 12.15 9.48 -0.12
N VAL A 117 11.75 10.04 -1.25
CA VAL A 117 11.33 11.43 -1.43
C VAL A 117 9.81 11.56 -1.28
N ASP A 118 9.04 10.64 -1.86
CA ASP A 118 7.58 10.72 -1.92
C ASP A 118 6.90 9.49 -1.28
N ALA A 119 5.75 9.72 -0.66
CA ALA A 119 4.92 8.69 -0.07
C ALA A 119 3.46 9.10 -0.19
N TYR A 120 2.71 8.45 -1.06
CA TYR A 120 1.32 8.82 -1.30
C TYR A 120 0.39 7.64 -1.55
N GLY A 121 -0.88 7.86 -1.23
CA GLY A 121 -2.02 7.05 -1.64
C GLY A 121 -2.97 7.87 -2.50
N THR A 122 -3.43 7.32 -3.62
CA THR A 122 -4.51 7.90 -4.42
C THR A 122 -5.82 7.22 -4.05
N VAL A 123 -6.86 7.99 -3.74
CA VAL A 123 -8.18 7.51 -3.35
C VAL A 123 -9.19 8.02 -4.38
N LEU A 124 -9.79 7.11 -5.14
CA LEU A 124 -11.05 7.41 -5.82
C LEU A 124 -12.16 7.32 -4.78
N ILE A 125 -12.89 8.40 -4.55
CA ILE A 125 -13.90 8.44 -3.48
C ILE A 125 -15.01 7.41 -3.79
N PRO A 126 -15.37 6.55 -2.83
CA PRO A 126 -16.49 5.62 -2.98
C PRO A 126 -17.78 6.33 -3.38
N ARG A 127 -18.43 5.82 -4.43
CA ARG A 127 -19.76 6.25 -4.89
C ARG A 127 -20.80 5.13 -4.84
N SER A 128 -20.36 3.93 -4.44
CA SER A 128 -21.14 2.71 -4.27
C SER A 128 -20.57 1.96 -3.06
N GLU A 129 -21.29 0.93 -2.61
CA GLU A 129 -20.90 0.10 -1.46
C GLU A 129 -19.85 -0.97 -1.83
N ASP A 130 -19.36 -1.00 -3.07
CA ASP A 130 -18.44 -2.04 -3.55
C ASP A 130 -17.04 -1.98 -2.88
N TYR A 131 -16.69 -0.82 -2.32
CA TYR A 131 -15.43 -0.58 -1.62
C TYR A 131 -15.58 0.62 -0.68
N THR A 132 -14.66 0.73 0.27
CA THR A 132 -14.69 1.76 1.32
C THR A 132 -13.44 2.62 1.29
N LEU A 133 -13.54 3.84 1.83
CA LEU A 133 -12.38 4.69 2.08
C LEU A 133 -11.40 3.99 3.03
N ASN A 134 -11.94 3.37 4.09
CA ASN A 134 -11.18 2.64 5.09
C ASN A 134 -10.33 1.51 4.48
N GLY A 135 -10.91 0.73 3.57
CA GLY A 135 -10.22 -0.35 2.86
C GLY A 135 -9.04 0.15 2.04
N LEU A 136 -9.23 1.24 1.28
CA LEU A 136 -8.17 1.85 0.48
C LEU A 136 -7.06 2.42 1.35
N VAL A 137 -7.40 3.18 2.39
CA VAL A 137 -6.42 3.78 3.30
C VAL A 137 -5.62 2.69 4.03
N ALA A 138 -6.27 1.60 4.46
CA ALA A 138 -5.57 0.48 5.10
C ALA A 138 -4.56 -0.18 4.15
N GLU A 139 -4.94 -0.40 2.88
CA GLU A 139 -4.02 -0.89 1.86
C GLU A 139 -2.85 0.06 1.63
N HIS A 140 -3.11 1.36 1.49
CA HIS A 140 -2.06 2.35 1.19
C HIS A 140 -1.05 2.42 2.33
N ILE A 141 -1.50 2.54 3.58
CA ILE A 141 -0.61 2.61 4.73
C ILE A 141 0.26 1.36 4.82
N ALA A 142 -0.34 0.17 4.73
CA ALA A 142 0.40 -1.08 4.86
C ALA A 142 1.37 -1.32 3.69
N GLY A 143 0.99 -0.93 2.47
CA GLY A 143 1.85 -1.01 1.29
C GLY A 143 3.02 -0.03 1.32
N ILE A 144 2.77 1.21 1.73
CA ILE A 144 3.80 2.24 1.92
C ILE A 144 4.77 1.81 3.03
N TYR A 145 4.25 1.31 4.15
CA TYR A 145 5.10 0.75 5.21
C TYR A 145 5.95 -0.41 4.71
N ALA A 146 5.38 -1.33 3.91
CA ALA A 146 6.15 -2.44 3.35
C ALA A 146 7.35 -1.96 2.54
N ARG A 147 7.15 -0.94 1.69
CA ARG A 147 8.21 -0.35 0.86
C ARG A 147 9.17 0.53 1.65
N SER A 148 8.78 1.06 2.80
CA SER A 148 9.67 1.85 3.65
C SER A 148 10.65 1.01 4.47
N LEU A 149 10.44 -0.32 4.56
CA LEU A 149 11.38 -1.25 5.19
C LEU A 149 12.73 -1.32 4.46
N GLY A 150 12.74 -1.11 3.14
CA GLY A 150 13.92 -1.24 2.29
C GLY A 150 13.54 -1.59 0.86
N ASP A 151 14.51 -2.04 0.07
CA ASP A 151 14.27 -2.52 -1.28
C ASP A 151 13.55 -3.89 -1.24
N VAL A 152 12.22 -3.86 -1.36
CA VAL A 152 11.37 -5.05 -1.30
C VAL A 152 10.67 -5.29 -2.64
N PRO A 153 10.45 -6.56 -3.04
CA PRO A 153 9.70 -6.86 -4.25
C PRO A 153 8.25 -6.33 -4.23
N SER A 154 7.73 -5.99 -5.40
CA SER A 154 6.35 -5.50 -5.56
C SER A 154 5.31 -6.49 -5.01
N TRP A 155 5.47 -7.79 -5.26
CA TRP A 155 4.61 -8.85 -4.73
C TRP A 155 4.56 -8.82 -3.20
N PHE A 156 5.68 -8.52 -2.53
CA PHE A 156 5.73 -8.47 -1.07
C PHE A 156 4.95 -7.26 -0.55
N SER A 157 5.19 -6.07 -1.12
CA SER A 157 4.48 -4.85 -0.71
C SER A 157 2.97 -4.90 -0.99
N ASN A 158 2.58 -5.43 -2.16
CA ASN A 158 1.17 -5.62 -2.54
C ASN A 158 0.50 -6.75 -1.74
N GLY A 159 1.24 -7.80 -1.42
CA GLY A 159 0.74 -8.88 -0.57
C GLY A 159 0.49 -8.37 0.84
N LEU A 160 1.46 -7.66 1.44
CA LEU A 160 1.32 -7.10 2.79
C LEU A 160 0.19 -6.07 2.86
N SER A 161 0.06 -5.18 1.87
CA SER A 161 -1.02 -4.19 1.85
C SER A 161 -2.40 -4.85 1.94
N ARG A 162 -2.66 -5.84 1.09
CA ARG A 162 -3.92 -6.59 1.08
C ARG A 162 -4.10 -7.43 2.35
N THR A 163 -3.04 -8.08 2.84
CA THR A 163 -3.14 -8.90 4.05
C THR A 163 -3.51 -8.08 5.27
N ILE A 164 -2.96 -6.88 5.41
CA ILE A 164 -3.30 -5.99 6.54
C ILE A 164 -4.67 -5.37 6.35
N ALA A 165 -5.01 -4.90 5.15
CA ALA A 165 -6.34 -4.35 4.88
C ALA A 165 -7.45 -5.36 5.19
N ALA A 166 -7.29 -6.62 4.76
CA ALA A 166 -8.23 -7.71 5.07
C ALA A 166 -8.33 -8.05 6.56
N LYS A 167 -7.29 -7.76 7.37
CA LYS A 167 -7.33 -7.92 8.83
C LYS A 167 -8.06 -6.77 9.51
N VAL A 168 -7.83 -5.54 9.06
CA VAL A 168 -8.27 -4.30 9.70
C VAL A 168 -9.69 -3.88 9.31
N VAL A 169 -10.09 -4.15 8.07
CA VAL A 169 -11.35 -3.68 7.47
C VAL A 169 -12.22 -4.88 7.11
N LYS A 170 -13.50 -4.84 7.49
CA LYS A 170 -14.44 -5.98 7.36
C LYS A 170 -15.70 -5.65 6.57
N ASP A 171 -15.97 -4.37 6.38
CA ASP A 171 -17.12 -3.79 5.72
C ASP A 171 -16.85 -3.43 4.25
N ASP A 172 -15.71 -3.84 3.69
CA ASP A 172 -15.33 -3.60 2.29
C ASP A 172 -15.59 -4.85 1.43
N ALA A 173 -16.62 -4.77 0.56
CA ALA A 173 -17.06 -5.90 -0.27
C ALA A 173 -15.95 -6.43 -1.19
N ARG A 174 -15.15 -5.55 -1.80
CA ARG A 174 -14.00 -5.93 -2.63
C ARG A 174 -12.96 -6.70 -1.82
N ILE A 175 -12.64 -6.25 -0.61
CA ILE A 175 -11.67 -6.95 0.27
C ILE A 175 -12.20 -8.34 0.66
N ASN A 176 -13.48 -8.43 1.04
CA ASN A 176 -14.10 -9.69 1.44
C ASN A 176 -14.11 -10.73 0.30
N ALA A 177 -14.26 -10.29 -0.95
CA ALA A 177 -14.24 -11.15 -2.13
C ALA A 177 -12.85 -11.70 -2.50
N TRP A 178 -11.75 -11.15 -1.95
CA TRP A 178 -10.40 -11.58 -2.33
C TRP A 178 -10.16 -13.05 -2.01
N LYS A 179 -10.55 -13.50 -0.81
CA LYS A 179 -10.30 -14.88 -0.37
C LYS A 179 -10.94 -15.90 -1.30
N GLU A 180 -12.15 -15.63 -1.75
CA GLU A 180 -12.91 -16.48 -2.68
C GLU A 180 -12.31 -16.47 -4.09
N SER A 181 -11.63 -15.37 -4.46
CA SER A 181 -11.02 -15.19 -5.78
C SER A 181 -9.65 -15.86 -5.94
N ILE A 182 -8.99 -16.28 -4.84
CA ILE A 182 -7.63 -16.86 -4.89
C ILE A 182 -7.59 -18.11 -5.78
N GLN A 183 -8.57 -19.02 -5.64
CA GLN A 183 -8.61 -20.26 -6.43
C GLN A 183 -8.73 -19.99 -7.94
N THR A 184 -9.52 -18.98 -8.30
CA THR A 184 -9.69 -18.58 -9.70
C THR A 184 -8.44 -17.89 -10.25
N ALA A 185 -7.75 -17.09 -9.43
CA ALA A 185 -6.46 -16.53 -9.82
C ALA A 185 -5.41 -17.63 -9.99
N ALA A 186 -5.37 -18.61 -9.08
CA ALA A 186 -4.40 -19.71 -9.09
C ALA A 186 -4.55 -20.61 -10.32
N SER A 187 -5.77 -20.86 -10.79
CA SER A 187 -6.02 -21.70 -11.97
C SER A 187 -5.53 -21.10 -13.30
N ARG A 188 -5.19 -19.80 -13.31
CA ARG A 188 -4.67 -19.08 -14.49
C ARG A 188 -3.16 -18.97 -14.51
N VAL A 189 -2.48 -19.53 -13.51
CA VAL A 189 -1.04 -19.44 -13.33
C VAL A 189 -0.39 -20.78 -13.60
N GLU A 190 0.61 -20.78 -14.47
CA GLU A 190 1.35 -22.00 -14.81
C GLU A 190 2.32 -22.41 -13.70
N LYS A 191 2.99 -21.45 -13.05
CA LYS A 191 4.03 -21.71 -12.04
C LYS A 191 3.88 -20.78 -10.84
N SER A 192 3.93 -21.34 -9.63
CA SER A 192 3.86 -20.55 -8.39
C SER A 192 4.96 -19.49 -8.28
N SER A 193 6.14 -19.78 -8.82
CA SER A 193 7.26 -18.83 -8.83
C SER A 193 6.99 -17.56 -9.65
N ASP A 194 6.03 -17.58 -10.59
CA ASP A 194 5.70 -16.41 -11.40
C ASP A 194 5.13 -15.24 -10.56
N ILE A 195 4.63 -15.54 -9.35
CA ILE A 195 4.19 -14.55 -8.36
C ILE A 195 5.39 -13.76 -7.86
N VAL A 196 6.45 -14.45 -7.45
CA VAL A 196 7.61 -13.81 -6.81
C VAL A 196 8.58 -13.22 -7.82
N THR A 197 8.59 -13.72 -9.06
CA THR A 197 9.39 -13.14 -10.15
C THR A 197 8.74 -11.89 -10.77
N GLY A 198 7.54 -11.50 -10.32
CA GLY A 198 6.84 -10.31 -10.82
C GLY A 198 6.25 -10.47 -12.23
N LYS A 199 6.16 -11.70 -12.75
CA LYS A 199 5.58 -11.98 -14.07
C LYS A 199 4.05 -11.92 -14.04
N LEU A 200 3.46 -12.21 -12.89
CA LEU A 200 2.04 -12.05 -12.65
C LEU A 200 1.75 -10.61 -12.23
N GLY A 201 1.50 -9.76 -13.22
CA GLY A 201 0.96 -8.42 -12.99
C GLY A 201 -0.55 -8.46 -12.72
N GLY A 202 -1.14 -7.27 -12.53
CA GLY A 202 -2.60 -7.11 -12.45
C GLY A 202 -3.24 -7.71 -11.20
N GLU A 203 -4.54 -8.00 -11.28
CA GLU A 203 -5.35 -8.42 -10.14
C GLU A 203 -5.01 -9.83 -9.66
N ASP A 204 -4.81 -10.79 -10.57
CA ASP A 204 -4.50 -12.18 -10.23
C ASP A 204 -3.17 -12.27 -9.46
N GLY A 205 -2.13 -11.57 -9.93
CA GLY A 205 -0.84 -11.50 -9.23
C GLY A 205 -0.95 -10.87 -7.83
N ALA A 206 -1.78 -9.85 -7.67
CA ALA A 206 -2.00 -9.21 -6.38
C ALA A 206 -2.81 -10.10 -5.41
N LEU A 207 -3.79 -10.87 -5.89
CA LEU A 207 -4.54 -11.86 -5.10
C LEU A 207 -3.65 -13.00 -4.61
N LEU A 208 -2.77 -13.50 -5.47
CA LEU A 208 -1.84 -14.57 -5.09
C LEU A 208 -0.74 -14.06 -4.15
N SER A 209 -0.27 -12.82 -4.35
CA SER A 209 0.63 -12.15 -3.42
C SER A 209 0.01 -11.98 -2.03
N TYR A 210 -1.28 -11.60 -1.97
CA TYR A 210 -2.05 -11.53 -0.72
C TYR A 210 -2.09 -12.88 0.00
N SER A 211 -2.43 -13.95 -0.70
CA SER A 211 -2.48 -15.30 -0.13
C SER A 211 -1.10 -15.78 0.34
N TYR A 212 -0.07 -15.53 -0.47
CA TYR A 212 1.29 -15.93 -0.13
C TYR A 212 1.84 -15.18 1.09
N VAL A 213 1.65 -13.86 1.17
CA VAL A 213 2.04 -13.08 2.36
C VAL A 213 1.24 -13.50 3.59
N GLN A 214 -0.05 -13.83 3.45
CA GLN A 214 -0.83 -14.39 4.55
C GLN A 214 -0.24 -15.71 5.06
N PHE A 215 0.21 -16.59 4.17
CA PHE A 215 0.94 -17.82 4.53
C PHE A 215 2.25 -17.50 5.26
N LEU A 216 3.06 -16.56 4.77
CA LEU A 216 4.31 -16.15 5.42
C LEU A 216 4.05 -15.62 6.84
N MET A 217 3.04 -14.75 7.00
CA MET A 217 2.64 -14.19 8.28
C MET A 217 2.08 -15.22 9.28
N SER A 218 1.71 -16.43 8.84
CA SER A 218 1.23 -17.49 9.75
C SER A 218 2.32 -17.94 10.73
N ASN A 219 3.60 -17.80 10.37
CA ASN A 219 4.73 -18.02 11.25
C ASN A 219 5.28 -16.68 11.76
N ASN A 220 4.75 -16.22 12.90
CA ASN A 220 5.13 -14.95 13.51
C ASN A 220 6.64 -14.79 13.74
N ALA A 221 7.34 -15.86 14.14
CA ALA A 221 8.78 -15.80 14.42
C ALA A 221 9.59 -15.52 13.14
N ARG A 222 9.30 -16.26 12.06
CA ARG A 222 9.94 -16.07 10.76
C ARG A 222 9.57 -14.71 10.14
N TRP A 223 8.30 -14.32 10.22
CA TRP A 223 7.83 -13.02 9.75
C TRP A 223 8.56 -11.86 10.43
N ASN A 224 8.64 -11.88 11.76
CA ASN A 224 9.33 -10.82 12.51
C ASN A 224 10.83 -10.79 12.19
N SER A 225 11.45 -11.95 11.99
CA SER A 225 12.86 -12.03 11.58
C SER A 225 13.09 -11.40 10.21
N LEU A 226 12.21 -11.65 9.23
CA LEU A 226 12.29 -11.06 7.90
C LEU A 226 12.15 -9.53 7.97
N VAL A 227 11.05 -9.04 8.53
CA VAL A 227 10.74 -7.60 8.56
C VAL A 227 11.80 -6.82 9.32
N SER A 228 12.29 -7.35 10.45
CA SER A 228 13.34 -6.71 11.23
C SER A 228 14.69 -6.69 10.49
N ALA A 229 15.05 -7.78 9.79
CA ALA A 229 16.31 -7.83 9.05
C ALA A 229 16.31 -6.83 7.88
N VAL A 230 15.22 -6.77 7.11
CA VAL A 230 15.08 -5.81 6.00
C VAL A 230 15.07 -4.37 6.52
N GLY A 231 14.28 -4.09 7.56
CA GLY A 231 14.25 -2.77 8.21
C GLY A 231 15.60 -2.30 8.79
N ASN A 232 16.52 -3.23 9.03
CA ASN A 232 17.90 -2.96 9.47
C ASN A 232 18.91 -2.93 8.30
N GLY A 233 18.44 -2.88 7.05
CA GLY A 233 19.28 -2.70 5.86
C GLY A 233 19.78 -4.00 5.22
N ALA A 234 19.32 -5.18 5.66
CA ALA A 234 19.65 -6.42 4.94
C ALA A 234 18.93 -6.47 3.58
N SER A 235 19.57 -7.10 2.59
CA SER A 235 18.89 -7.38 1.32
C SER A 235 17.65 -8.25 1.56
N PHE A 236 16.54 -7.98 0.86
CA PHE A 236 15.31 -8.74 1.05
C PHE A 236 15.52 -10.24 0.82
N LYS A 237 16.29 -10.60 -0.21
CA LYS A 237 16.57 -12.00 -0.56
C LYS A 237 17.31 -12.73 0.57
N ASP A 238 18.37 -12.14 1.10
CA ASP A 238 19.18 -12.77 2.17
C ASP A 238 18.39 -12.84 3.47
N ALA A 239 17.67 -11.78 3.82
CA ALA A 239 16.78 -11.74 4.98
C ALA A 239 15.70 -12.82 4.89
N PHE A 240 15.10 -13.00 3.71
CA PHE A 240 14.08 -14.00 3.47
C PHE A 240 14.64 -15.41 3.61
N THR A 241 15.75 -15.73 2.95
CA THR A 241 16.39 -17.05 3.04
C THR A 241 16.81 -17.37 4.47
N LYS A 242 17.34 -16.39 5.20
CA LYS A 242 17.67 -16.58 6.62
C LYS A 242 16.44 -16.86 7.48
N ALA A 243 15.33 -16.15 7.24
CA ALA A 243 14.12 -16.29 8.03
C ALA A 243 13.32 -17.56 7.72
N TYR A 244 13.20 -17.92 6.44
CA TYR A 244 12.34 -19.03 5.98
C TYR A 244 13.09 -20.30 5.60
N GLY A 245 14.42 -20.23 5.47
CA GLY A 245 15.30 -21.37 5.18
C GLY A 245 15.55 -21.63 3.70
N ASP A 246 14.88 -20.91 2.78
CA ASP A 246 15.03 -21.07 1.34
C ASP A 246 14.64 -19.78 0.59
N SER A 247 14.77 -19.74 -0.74
CA SER A 247 14.40 -18.58 -1.55
C SER A 247 12.88 -18.33 -1.59
N PRO A 248 12.44 -17.10 -1.90
CA PRO A 248 11.02 -16.79 -2.09
C PRO A 248 10.33 -17.73 -3.10
N GLU A 249 11.03 -18.12 -4.16
CA GLU A 249 10.53 -19.06 -5.17
C GLU A 249 10.26 -20.44 -4.56
N LYS A 250 11.21 -20.98 -3.80
CA LYS A 250 11.06 -22.30 -3.17
C LYS A 250 9.99 -22.32 -2.10
N ILE A 251 9.89 -21.26 -1.29
CA ILE A 251 8.83 -21.16 -0.30
C ILE A 251 7.46 -20.99 -0.97
N SER A 252 7.38 -20.32 -2.14
CA SER A 252 6.14 -20.24 -2.91
C SER A 252 5.67 -21.61 -3.43
N GLU A 253 6.59 -22.51 -3.82
CA GLU A 253 6.26 -23.88 -4.24
C GLU A 253 5.63 -24.69 -3.08
N ILE A 254 6.09 -24.48 -1.84
CA ILE A 254 5.53 -25.11 -0.65
C ILE A 254 4.10 -24.58 -0.41
N TRP A 255 3.96 -23.25 -0.38
CA TRP A 255 2.65 -22.61 -0.18
C TRP A 255 1.62 -23.09 -1.20
N TRP A 256 2.01 -23.15 -2.49
CA TRP A 256 1.15 -23.60 -3.60
C TRP A 256 0.57 -25.00 -3.35
N ARG A 257 1.37 -25.93 -2.80
CA ARG A 257 0.93 -27.30 -2.51
C ARG A 257 0.05 -27.41 -1.27
N THR A 258 0.22 -26.51 -0.31
CA THR A 258 -0.48 -26.54 0.99
C THR A 258 -1.83 -25.81 0.99
N GLY A 259 -2.19 -25.18 -0.14
CA GLY A 259 -3.47 -24.50 -0.32
C GLY A 259 -3.28 -23.04 -0.68
N SER A 260 -2.83 -22.80 -1.92
CA SER A 260 -3.29 -21.63 -2.68
C SER A 260 -4.79 -21.78 -2.91
#